data_AF-A0A554XCW1-F1
#
_entry.id   AF-A0A554XCW1-F1
#
_cell.length_a   1.000
_cell.length_b   1.000
_cell.length_c   1.000
_cell.angle_alpha   90.00
_cell.angle_beta   90.00
_cell.angle_gamma   90.00
#
_symmetry.space_group_name_H-M   'P 1'
#
loop_
_entity.id
_entity.type
_entity.pdbx_description
1 polymer ?
#
loop_
_entity_poly.entity_id
_entity_poly.type
_entity_poly.pdbx_seq_one_letter_code
_entity_poly.pdbx_strand_id
1 'polypeptide(L)'
;MRRRDLLFAGLLAPLAAHTSAMHAAAVLRLGLDDAVTRAIAAHSPLPPEQRRFTHAGLLVRTATREFVIHATPDAGVVAQDWGEFCGHSRDTALFAAPPGEAARVVARCAAWLGKPFSRRLLWSAPGETYCTRLLAEAIAPEYPWPRMRVLFYPDPVLHPDALAEKLPQLGWQPA
;
A
#
# COMPACT_ATOMS: atom_id res chain seq x y z
N MET A 1 8.89 1.92 21.48
CA MET A 1 7.44 2.10 21.20
C MET A 1 7.00 3.43 21.80
N ARG A 2 6.70 4.45 20.98
CA ARG A 2 6.25 5.76 21.49
C ARG A 2 4.73 5.70 21.65
N ARG A 3 4.20 6.24 22.76
CA ARG A 3 2.76 6.24 23.14
C ARG A 3 1.76 6.81 22.10
N ARG A 4 2.23 7.34 20.97
CA ARG A 4 1.38 7.87 19.88
C ARG A 4 0.76 6.78 19.02
N ASP A 5 1.39 5.62 18.90
CA ASP A 5 0.97 4.56 17.96
C ASP A 5 -0.27 3.79 18.47
N LEU A 6 -0.48 3.74 19.79
CA LEU A 6 -1.61 3.05 20.42
C LEU A 6 -2.93 3.84 20.38
N LEU A 7 -2.88 5.15 20.11
CA LEU A 7 -4.09 5.97 20.05
C LEU A 7 -4.81 5.86 18.69
N PHE A 8 -4.15 5.35 17.65
CA PHE A 8 -4.75 5.26 16.30
C PHE A 8 -5.66 4.06 16.09
N ALA A 9 -5.39 2.92 16.74
CA ALA A 9 -6.22 1.72 16.60
C ALA A 9 -7.63 1.88 17.21
N GLY A 10 -7.77 2.68 18.29
CA GLY A 10 -9.05 2.95 18.94
C GLY A 10 -9.96 3.93 18.20
N LEU A 11 -9.47 4.60 17.14
CA LEU A 11 -10.19 5.66 16.41
C LEU A 11 -10.80 5.20 15.09
N LEU A 12 -10.61 3.93 14.68
CA LEU A 12 -11.17 3.39 13.44
C LEU A 12 -12.49 2.63 13.65
N ALA A 13 -12.87 2.36 14.90
CA ALA A 13 -14.13 1.70 15.23
C ALA A 13 -15.41 2.49 14.84
N PRO A 14 -15.43 3.84 14.79
CA PRO A 14 -16.61 4.57 14.29
C PRO A 14 -16.57 4.90 12.79
N LEU A 15 -15.51 4.55 12.04
CA LEU A 15 -15.43 4.89 10.60
C LEU A 15 -16.45 4.15 9.73
N ALA A 16 -17.10 3.10 10.25
CA ALA A 16 -18.15 2.39 9.54
C ALA A 16 -19.52 3.10 9.60
N ALA A 17 -19.71 4.11 10.47
CA ALA A 17 -21.02 4.72 10.73
C ALA A 17 -21.21 6.12 10.09
N HIS A 18 -20.22 6.67 9.40
CA HIS A 18 -20.31 7.97 8.73
C HIS A 18 -20.07 7.81 7.23
N THR A 19 -21.15 7.49 6.51
CA THR A 19 -21.23 7.33 5.04
C THR A 19 -21.12 8.66 4.27
N SER A 20 -20.65 9.73 4.90
CA SER A 20 -20.43 11.02 4.25
C SER A 20 -18.95 11.16 3.83
N ALA A 21 -18.69 10.86 2.55
CA ALA A 21 -17.47 11.21 1.80
C ALA A 21 -16.13 10.58 2.22
N MET A 22 -16.09 9.29 2.57
CA MET A 22 -14.82 8.56 2.63
C MET A 22 -14.32 8.24 1.22
N HIS A 23 -13.15 8.77 0.87
CA HIS A 23 -12.47 8.48 -0.39
C HIS A 23 -11.27 7.58 -0.14
N ALA A 24 -11.04 6.62 -1.03
CA ALA A 24 -9.88 5.75 -0.99
C ALA A 24 -9.15 5.79 -2.33
N ALA A 25 -7.83 5.83 -2.28
CA ALA A 25 -6.97 5.73 -3.45
C ALA A 25 -5.78 4.82 -3.15
N ALA A 26 -5.38 3.99 -4.11
CA ALA A 26 -4.08 3.37 -4.05
C ALA A 26 -3.05 4.45 -4.33
N VAL A 27 -2.11 4.64 -3.41
CA VAL A 27 -0.97 5.52 -3.59
C VAL A 27 0.28 4.68 -3.84
N LEU A 28 1.01 5.02 -4.88
CA LEU A 28 2.33 4.49 -5.14
C LEU A 28 3.34 5.63 -5.08
N ARG A 29 4.56 5.35 -4.62
CA ARG A 29 5.62 6.35 -4.57
C ARG A 29 6.95 5.84 -5.07
N LEU A 30 7.73 6.76 -5.60
CA LEU A 30 9.18 6.64 -5.67
C LEU A 30 9.76 7.14 -4.35
N GLY A 31 10.40 6.25 -3.58
CA GLY A 31 11.09 6.64 -2.36
C GLY A 31 12.24 7.64 -2.60
N LEU A 32 12.81 8.15 -1.50
CA LEU A 32 14.05 8.94 -1.52
C LEU A 32 15.19 8.14 -2.14
N ASP A 33 16.27 8.81 -2.56
CA ASP A 33 17.41 8.13 -3.19
C ASP A 33 18.31 7.41 -2.17
N ASP A 34 17.79 6.35 -1.58
CA ASP A 34 18.47 5.46 -0.65
C ASP A 34 18.74 4.07 -1.25
N ALA A 35 19.56 3.27 -0.56
CA ALA A 35 19.96 1.96 -1.04
C ALA A 35 18.78 0.98 -1.20
N VAL A 36 17.76 1.08 -0.35
CA VAL A 36 16.58 0.22 -0.41
C VAL A 36 15.72 0.59 -1.61
N THR A 37 15.46 1.89 -1.80
CA THR A 37 14.74 2.40 -2.97
C THR A 37 15.43 2.00 -4.27
N ARG A 38 16.76 2.17 -4.39
CA ARG A 38 17.51 1.76 -5.57
C ARG A 38 17.44 0.26 -5.82
N ALA A 39 17.54 -0.56 -4.77
CA ALA A 39 17.43 -2.01 -4.88
C ALA A 39 16.05 -2.44 -5.39
N ILE A 40 14.97 -1.87 -4.84
CA ILE A 40 13.61 -2.17 -5.28
C ILE A 40 13.43 -1.75 -6.75
N ALA A 41 13.80 -0.51 -7.09
CA ALA A 41 13.68 0.00 -8.47
C ALA A 41 14.46 -0.86 -9.48
N ALA A 42 15.63 -1.38 -9.11
CA ALA A 42 16.43 -2.25 -9.99
C ALA A 42 15.71 -3.57 -10.33
N HIS A 43 14.82 -4.04 -9.47
CA HIS A 43 14.03 -5.25 -9.64
C HIS A 43 12.66 -5.02 -10.31
N SER A 44 12.35 -3.80 -10.76
CA SER A 44 11.13 -3.56 -11.53
C SER A 44 11.11 -4.44 -12.79
N PRO A 45 9.96 -5.06 -13.13
CA PRO A 45 9.83 -5.84 -14.36
C PRO A 45 9.77 -4.95 -15.61
N LEU A 46 9.69 -3.63 -15.44
CA LEU A 46 9.57 -2.68 -16.54
C LEU A 46 10.93 -2.27 -17.12
N PRO A 47 10.95 -1.82 -18.39
CA PRO A 47 12.09 -1.12 -18.96
C PRO A 47 12.55 0.05 -18.07
N PRO A 48 13.86 0.35 -17.96
CA PRO A 48 14.39 1.38 -17.07
C PRO A 48 13.66 2.72 -17.11
N GLU A 49 13.26 3.17 -18.29
CA GLU A 49 12.56 4.42 -18.54
C GLU A 49 11.11 4.46 -18.03
N GLN A 50 10.53 3.31 -17.67
CA GLN A 50 9.17 3.17 -17.15
C GLN A 50 9.10 2.85 -15.65
N ARG A 51 10.25 2.70 -14.99
CA ARG A 51 10.31 2.35 -13.56
C ARG A 51 10.00 3.57 -12.71
N ARG A 52 8.95 3.49 -11.90
CA ARG A 52 8.43 4.67 -11.20
C ARG A 52 8.22 4.46 -9.72
N PHE A 53 7.94 3.25 -9.27
CA PHE A 53 7.43 3.04 -7.92
C PHE A 53 8.22 1.99 -7.16
N THR A 54 8.51 2.30 -5.89
CA THR A 54 9.22 1.42 -4.96
C THR A 54 8.43 1.14 -3.69
N HIS A 55 7.30 1.82 -3.49
CA HIS A 55 6.42 1.57 -2.35
C HIS A 55 4.96 1.85 -2.70
N ALA A 56 4.05 1.26 -1.93
CA ALA A 56 2.62 1.43 -2.11
C ALA A 56 1.87 1.46 -0.78
N GLY A 57 0.70 2.10 -0.77
CA GLY A 57 -0.23 2.15 0.36
C GLY A 57 -1.64 2.55 -0.07
N LEU A 58 -2.58 2.52 0.87
CA LEU A 58 -3.95 2.98 0.66
C LEU A 58 -4.10 4.36 1.28
N LEU A 59 -4.21 5.40 0.47
CA LEU A 59 -4.61 6.73 0.91
C LEU A 59 -6.10 6.70 1.26
N VAL A 60 -6.42 7.11 2.49
CA VAL A 60 -7.77 7.28 3.00
C VAL A 60 -7.97 8.76 3.31
N ARG A 61 -8.96 9.36 2.65
CA ARG A 61 -9.38 10.74 2.91
C ARG A 61 -10.76 10.74 3.52
N THR A 62 -10.87 11.43 4.65
CA THR A 62 -12.12 11.75 5.34
C THR A 62 -12.31 13.26 5.35
N ALA A 63 -13.46 13.75 5.83
CA ALA A 63 -13.70 15.18 5.94
C ALA A 63 -12.66 15.95 6.79
N THR A 64 -11.91 15.28 7.66
CA THR A 64 -11.00 15.95 8.62
C THR A 64 -9.57 15.44 8.59
N ARG A 65 -9.27 14.35 7.86
CA ARG A 65 -7.97 13.68 7.92
C ARG A 65 -7.64 12.98 6.61
N GLU A 66 -6.35 12.98 6.28
CA GLU A 66 -5.76 12.20 5.21
C GLU A 66 -4.61 11.36 5.76
N PHE A 67 -4.65 10.05 5.54
CA PHE A 67 -3.61 9.14 6.01
C PHE A 67 -3.43 7.97 5.04
N VAL A 68 -2.27 7.32 5.08
CA VAL A 68 -1.94 6.16 4.27
C VAL A 68 -1.81 4.93 5.15
N ILE A 69 -2.59 3.90 4.85
CA ILE A 69 -2.37 2.56 5.42
C ILE A 69 -1.35 1.84 4.55
N HIS A 70 -0.19 1.47 5.11
CA HIS A 70 0.88 0.80 4.37
C HIS A 70 1.73 -0.08 5.30
N ALA A 71 2.45 -1.04 4.71
CA ALA A 71 3.35 -1.93 5.44
C ALA A 71 4.81 -1.46 5.32
N THR A 72 5.52 -1.29 6.43
CA THR A 72 6.93 -0.84 6.48
C THR A 72 7.81 -1.85 7.24
N PRO A 73 9.09 -2.04 6.85
CA PRO A 73 9.98 -2.98 7.53
C PRO A 73 10.17 -2.73 9.04
N ASP A 74 10.10 -1.46 9.45
CA ASP A 74 10.41 -1.04 10.81
C ASP A 74 9.19 -1.08 11.74
N ALA A 75 8.00 -0.80 11.23
CA ALA A 75 6.79 -0.65 12.05
C ALA A 75 5.67 -1.65 11.71
N GLY A 76 5.83 -2.50 10.69
CA GLY A 76 4.74 -3.34 10.20
C GLY A 76 3.69 -2.51 9.46
N VAL A 77 2.43 -2.91 9.55
CA VAL A 77 1.31 -2.18 8.93
C VAL A 77 0.85 -1.04 9.82
N VAL A 78 0.96 0.19 9.32
CA VAL A 78 0.66 1.41 10.06
C VAL A 78 -0.26 2.34 9.26
N ALA A 79 -0.91 3.25 9.97
CA ALA A 79 -1.57 4.41 9.38
C ALA A 79 -0.66 5.63 9.59
N GLN A 80 -0.08 6.15 8.50
CA GLN A 80 0.83 7.30 8.51
C GLN A 80 0.10 8.53 7.98
N ASP A 81 0.40 9.71 8.52
CA ASP A 81 -0.11 10.98 7.97
C ASP A 81 0.27 11.14 6.48
N TRP A 82 -0.61 11.71 5.66
CA TRP A 82 -0.35 11.90 4.23
C TRP A 82 0.87 12.79 3.95
N GLY A 83 1.02 13.89 4.68
CA GLY A 83 2.17 14.79 4.54
C GLY A 83 3.48 14.10 4.91
N GLU A 84 3.46 13.31 5.99
CA GLU A 84 4.62 12.51 6.39
C GLU A 84 4.97 11.43 5.34
N PHE A 85 3.97 10.74 4.77
CA PHE A 85 4.19 9.78 3.69
C PHE A 85 4.83 10.44 2.45
N CYS A 86 4.31 11.60 2.04
CA CYS A 86 4.84 12.39 0.92
C CYS A 86 6.25 12.92 1.19
N GLY A 87 6.57 13.32 2.43
CA GLY A 87 7.91 13.77 2.81
C GLY A 87 9.02 12.74 2.58
N HIS A 88 8.66 11.46 2.46
CA HIS A 88 9.58 10.35 2.13
C HIS A 88 9.49 9.91 0.66
N SER A 89 9.01 10.79 -0.22
CA SER A 89 8.75 10.49 -1.62
C SER A 89 9.40 11.52 -2.54
N ARG A 90 9.93 11.08 -3.68
CA ARG A 90 10.33 11.95 -4.79
C ARG A 90 9.22 12.16 -5.80
N ASP A 91 8.37 11.15 -5.98
CA ASP A 91 7.19 11.19 -6.84
C ASP A 91 6.09 10.32 -6.21
N THR A 92 4.83 10.65 -6.48
CA THR A 92 3.65 9.92 -6.03
C THR A 92 2.62 9.83 -7.13
N ALA A 93 2.00 8.67 -7.30
CA ALA A 93 0.84 8.48 -8.17
C ALA A 93 -0.35 7.98 -7.36
N LEU A 94 -1.53 8.51 -7.68
CA LEU A 94 -2.79 8.16 -7.07
C LEU A 94 -3.69 7.45 -8.08
N PHE A 95 -4.34 6.38 -7.62
CA PHE A 95 -5.39 5.70 -8.35
C PHE A 95 -6.63 5.68 -7.47
N ALA A 96 -7.69 6.39 -7.86
CA ALA A 96 -8.94 6.42 -7.14
C ALA A 96 -9.65 5.06 -7.19
N ALA A 97 -10.22 4.65 -6.04
CA ALA A 97 -11.03 3.45 -5.95
C ALA A 97 -12.29 3.58 -6.82
N PRO A 98 -12.77 2.48 -7.44
CA PRO A 98 -14.06 2.46 -8.12
C PRO A 98 -15.21 2.87 -7.16
N PRO A 99 -16.31 3.44 -7.69
CA PRO A 99 -17.49 3.71 -6.89
C PRO A 99 -17.97 2.46 -6.13
N GLY A 100 -18.24 2.60 -4.83
CA GLY A 100 -18.68 1.50 -3.97
C GLY A 100 -17.55 0.63 -3.38
N GLU A 101 -16.32 0.76 -3.86
CA GLU A 101 -15.19 -0.08 -3.41
C GLU A 101 -14.42 0.49 -2.22
N ALA A 102 -14.46 1.81 -2.05
CA ALA A 102 -13.63 2.52 -1.06
C ALA A 102 -13.77 1.92 0.35
N ALA A 103 -15.00 1.77 0.87
CA ALA A 103 -15.23 1.25 2.21
C ALA A 103 -14.73 -0.18 2.41
N ARG A 104 -14.94 -1.06 1.42
CA ARG A 104 -14.50 -2.45 1.46
C ARG A 104 -12.98 -2.55 1.53
N VAL A 105 -12.28 -1.80 0.68
CA VAL A 105 -10.82 -1.82 0.61
C VAL A 105 -10.20 -1.19 1.85
N VAL A 106 -10.76 -0.09 2.35
CA VAL A 106 -10.34 0.53 3.62
C VAL A 106 -10.49 -0.46 4.78
N ALA A 107 -11.65 -1.11 4.91
CA ALA A 107 -11.87 -2.09 5.98
C ALA A 107 -10.87 -3.25 5.93
N ARG A 108 -10.57 -3.76 4.73
CA ARG A 108 -9.57 -4.83 4.54
C ARG A 108 -8.17 -4.38 4.91
N CYS A 109 -7.72 -3.21 4.46
CA CYS A 109 -6.42 -2.66 4.86
C CYS A 109 -6.34 -2.38 6.36
N ALA A 110 -7.41 -1.82 6.96
CA ALA A 110 -7.46 -1.51 8.38
C ALA A 110 -7.35 -2.77 9.27
N ALA A 111 -7.90 -3.90 8.82
CA ALA A 111 -7.77 -5.19 9.52
C ALA A 111 -6.32 -5.73 9.59
N TRP A 112 -5.37 -5.10 8.89
CA TRP A 112 -3.95 -5.41 8.97
C TRP A 112 -3.16 -4.52 9.91
N LEU A 113 -3.71 -3.40 10.40
CA LEU A 113 -2.98 -2.47 11.27
C LEU A 113 -2.37 -3.17 12.49
N GLY A 114 -1.10 -2.87 12.76
CA GLY A 114 -0.29 -3.47 13.82
C GLY A 114 0.30 -4.85 13.48
N LYS A 115 -0.07 -5.46 12.34
CA LYS A 115 0.54 -6.74 11.92
C LYS A 115 1.96 -6.54 11.39
N PRO A 116 2.85 -7.54 11.56
CA PRO A 116 4.25 -7.45 11.16
C PRO A 116 4.43 -7.35 9.64
N PHE A 117 5.55 -6.73 9.26
CA PHE A 117 6.04 -6.75 7.89
C PHE A 117 6.74 -8.07 7.58
N SER A 118 6.41 -8.68 6.46
CA SER A 118 7.05 -9.88 5.94
C SER A 118 8.45 -9.55 5.40
N ARG A 119 9.49 -9.72 6.22
CA ARG A 119 10.89 -9.46 5.83
C ARG A 119 11.38 -10.35 4.68
N ARG A 120 10.74 -11.50 4.48
CA ARG A 120 11.03 -12.45 3.39
C ARG A 120 10.10 -12.29 2.19
N LEU A 121 9.27 -11.23 2.18
CA LEU A 121 8.27 -10.95 1.15
C LEU A 121 7.42 -12.17 0.75
N LEU A 122 7.02 -12.98 1.73
CA LEU A 122 6.21 -14.17 1.53
C LEU A 122 4.79 -13.77 1.11
N TRP A 123 4.33 -14.32 -0.01
CA TRP A 123 2.94 -14.16 -0.43
C TRP A 123 2.02 -15.10 0.35
N SER A 124 2.54 -16.28 0.69
CA SER A 124 1.78 -17.34 1.35
C SER A 124 1.72 -17.23 2.88
N ALA A 125 2.48 -16.32 3.49
CA ALA A 125 2.60 -16.27 4.95
C ALA A 125 1.35 -15.67 5.60
N PRO A 126 0.67 -16.42 6.49
CA PRO A 126 -0.44 -15.87 7.26
C PRO A 126 0.09 -14.91 8.35
N GLY A 127 -0.60 -13.79 8.54
CA GLY A 127 -0.33 -12.87 9.65
C GLY A 127 0.78 -11.84 9.41
N GLU A 128 1.54 -11.94 8.34
CA GLU A 128 2.51 -10.92 7.90
C GLU A 128 2.22 -10.49 6.45
N THR A 129 2.62 -9.26 6.10
CA THR A 129 2.41 -8.74 4.73
C THR A 129 3.51 -7.75 4.35
N TYR A 130 3.53 -7.36 3.09
CA TYR A 130 4.37 -6.27 2.59
C TYR A 130 3.53 -5.34 1.71
N CYS A 131 4.08 -4.18 1.36
CA CYS A 131 3.29 -3.03 0.90
C CYS A 131 2.34 -3.32 -0.28
N THR A 132 2.80 -4.00 -1.32
CA THR A 132 1.97 -4.33 -2.48
C THR A 132 1.05 -5.52 -2.26
N ARG A 133 1.44 -6.52 -1.45
CA ARG A 133 0.56 -7.63 -1.06
C ARG A 133 -0.64 -7.13 -0.25
N LEU A 134 -0.41 -6.24 0.71
CA LEU A 134 -1.45 -5.60 1.51
C LEU A 134 -2.52 -4.97 0.62
N LEU A 135 -2.10 -4.17 -0.37
CA LEU A 135 -3.01 -3.55 -1.32
C LEU A 135 -3.68 -4.57 -2.24
N ALA A 136 -2.92 -5.48 -2.83
CA ALA A 136 -3.42 -6.48 -3.77
C ALA A 136 -4.52 -7.35 -3.15
N GLU A 137 -4.29 -7.86 -1.93
CA GLU A 137 -5.28 -8.65 -1.20
C GLU A 137 -6.50 -7.82 -0.77
N ALA A 138 -6.31 -6.54 -0.44
CA ALA A 138 -7.43 -5.65 -0.11
C ALA A 138 -8.30 -5.33 -1.32
N ILE A 139 -7.68 -5.06 -2.48
CA ILE A 139 -8.35 -4.64 -3.72
C ILE A 139 -9.03 -5.83 -4.40
N ALA A 140 -8.27 -6.86 -4.73
CA ALA A 140 -8.74 -8.01 -5.50
C ALA A 140 -7.99 -9.28 -5.05
N PRO A 141 -8.44 -9.94 -3.97
CA PRO A 141 -7.74 -11.08 -3.38
C PRO A 141 -7.62 -12.29 -4.30
N GLU A 142 -8.58 -12.44 -5.23
CA GLU A 142 -8.62 -13.54 -6.20
C GLU A 142 -7.95 -13.19 -7.53
N TYR A 143 -7.51 -11.95 -7.72
CA TYR A 143 -6.90 -11.54 -8.99
C TYR A 143 -5.51 -12.16 -9.14
N PRO A 144 -5.17 -12.74 -10.31
CA PRO A 144 -3.87 -13.34 -10.55
C PRO A 144 -2.80 -12.28 -10.78
N TRP A 145 -2.36 -11.62 -9.70
CA TRP A 145 -1.36 -10.55 -9.77
C TRP A 145 -0.04 -11.03 -10.40
N PRO A 146 0.57 -10.24 -11.30
CA PRO A 146 1.81 -10.58 -11.99
C PRO A 146 3.00 -10.50 -11.03
N ARG A 147 3.27 -11.58 -10.31
CA ARG A 147 4.38 -11.71 -9.38
C ARG A 147 5.62 -12.22 -10.11
N MET A 148 6.78 -11.70 -9.74
CA MET A 148 8.05 -12.06 -10.36
C MET A 148 9.00 -12.74 -9.38
N ARG A 149 9.86 -13.63 -9.90
CA ARG A 149 10.94 -14.22 -9.11
C ARG A 149 12.01 -13.16 -8.88
N VAL A 150 12.27 -12.84 -7.62
CA VAL A 150 13.41 -12.00 -7.23
C VAL A 150 14.43 -12.89 -6.55
N LEU A 151 15.71 -12.73 -6.90
CA LEU A 151 16.79 -13.50 -6.27
C LEU A 151 16.76 -13.27 -4.75
N PHE A 152 17.05 -14.31 -3.98
CA PHE A 152 17.04 -14.32 -2.50
C PHE A 152 15.66 -14.31 -1.81
N TYR A 153 14.56 -14.09 -2.52
CA TYR A 153 13.23 -14.29 -1.98
C TYR A 153 12.68 -15.68 -2.33
N PRO A 154 12.04 -16.38 -1.37
CA PRO A 154 11.53 -17.73 -1.60
C PRO A 154 10.24 -17.74 -2.43
N ASP A 155 9.42 -16.70 -2.34
CA ASP A 155 8.15 -16.55 -3.07
C ASP A 155 8.28 -15.51 -4.21
N PRO A 156 7.51 -15.66 -5.31
CA PRO A 156 7.33 -14.59 -6.28
C PRO A 156 6.75 -13.33 -5.63
N VAL A 157 7.33 -12.17 -5.93
CA VAL A 157 6.99 -10.87 -5.33
C VAL A 157 6.21 -10.02 -6.33
N LEU A 158 5.14 -9.39 -5.87
CA LEU A 158 4.46 -8.32 -6.63
C LEU A 158 5.23 -7.00 -6.50
N HIS A 159 5.81 -6.52 -7.61
CA HIS A 159 6.49 -5.22 -7.64
C HIS A 159 5.47 -4.05 -7.68
N PRO A 160 5.76 -2.87 -7.08
CA PRO A 160 4.86 -1.71 -7.13
C PRO A 160 4.52 -1.24 -8.55
N ASP A 161 5.47 -1.20 -9.47
CA ASP A 161 5.17 -0.88 -10.88
C ASP A 161 4.16 -1.85 -11.50
N ALA A 162 4.31 -3.16 -11.24
CA ALA A 162 3.40 -4.17 -11.75
C ALA A 162 2.00 -4.07 -11.13
N LEU A 163 1.89 -3.64 -9.87
CA LEU A 163 0.62 -3.26 -9.26
C LEU A 163 -0.02 -2.08 -10.02
N ALA A 164 0.76 -1.02 -10.29
CA ALA A 164 0.29 0.18 -10.97
C ALA A 164 -0.30 -0.10 -12.36
N GLU A 165 0.36 -0.96 -13.16
CA GLU A 165 -0.11 -1.33 -14.50
C GLU A 165 -1.46 -2.06 -14.51
N LYS A 166 -1.78 -2.78 -13.42
CA LYS A 166 -2.99 -3.59 -13.32
C LYS A 166 -4.17 -2.87 -12.69
N LEU A 167 -3.92 -1.81 -11.91
CA LEU A 167 -4.98 -1.02 -11.27
C LEU A 167 -6.04 -0.50 -12.27
N PRO A 168 -5.68 0.09 -13.43
CA PRO A 168 -6.67 0.52 -14.43
C PRO A 168 -7.54 -0.61 -14.97
N GLN A 169 -6.98 -1.82 -15.09
CA GLN A 169 -7.71 -3.00 -15.57
C GLN A 169 -8.79 -3.46 -14.57
N LEU A 170 -8.64 -3.06 -13.31
CA LEU A 170 -9.60 -3.29 -12.22
C LEU A 170 -10.52 -2.07 -11.98
N GLY A 171 -10.52 -1.10 -12.90
CA GLY A 171 -11.36 0.09 -12.83
C GLY A 171 -10.83 1.21 -11.93
N TRP A 172 -9.63 1.09 -11.36
CA TRP A 172 -9.01 2.15 -10.57
C TRP A 172 -8.44 3.22 -11.49
N GLN A 173 -8.92 4.45 -11.35
CA GLN A 173 -8.60 5.54 -12.29
C GLN A 173 -7.45 6.40 -11.75
N PRO A 174 -6.47 6.79 -12.59
CA PRO A 174 -5.49 7.81 -12.21
C PRO A 174 -6.20 9.09 -11.73
N ALA A 175 -5.73 9.69 -10.64
CA ALA A 175 -6.31 10.86 -9.99
C ALA A 175 -5.32 12.00 -9.81
#